data_AF-A0A7V8JE47-F1
#
_entry.id   AF-A0A7V8JE47-F1
#
_cell.length_a   1.000
_cell.length_b   1.000
_cell.length_c   1.000
_cell.angle_alpha   90.00
_cell.angle_beta   90.00
_cell.angle_gamma   90.00
#
_symmetry.space_group_name_H-M   'P 1'
#
loop_
_entity.id
_entity.type
_entity.pdbx_description
1 polymer ?
#
loop_
_entity_poly.entity_id
_entity_poly.type
_entity_poly.pdbx_seq_one_letter_code
_entity_poly.pdbx_strand_id
1 'polypeptide(L)'
;MMPDIAPAPTSRLHPLSLLIALAIMLACTLYPPLMATPDGQADHLLASALFAAMSVAFVKGVGFVPRMWVWRGVFSGWSCLAALALAGWAKCLH
;
A
#
# COMPACT_ATOMS: atom_id res chain seq x y z
N MET A 1 3.90 45.47 -6.53
CA MET A 1 2.91 44.40 -6.29
C MET A 1 3.67 43.09 -6.30
N MET A 2 4.05 42.57 -5.14
CA MET A 2 4.71 41.25 -5.04
C MET A 2 3.64 40.16 -5.13
N PRO A 3 3.83 39.09 -5.93
CA PRO A 3 2.92 37.97 -5.93
C PRO A 3 2.94 37.30 -4.55
N ASP A 4 1.76 37.16 -3.96
CA ASP A 4 1.54 36.42 -2.73
C ASP A 4 1.79 34.92 -3.03
N ILE A 5 2.96 34.41 -2.66
CA ILE A 5 3.29 33.00 -2.80
C ILE A 5 2.57 32.27 -1.67
N ALA A 6 1.37 31.75 -1.97
CA ALA A 6 0.66 30.88 -1.03
C ALA A 6 1.61 29.76 -0.56
N PRO A 7 1.69 29.47 0.76
CA PRO A 7 2.60 28.46 1.28
C PRO A 7 2.32 27.10 0.61
N ALA A 8 3.36 26.49 0.05
CA ALA A 8 3.25 25.19 -0.58
C ALA A 8 2.70 24.18 0.44
N PRO A 9 1.73 23.32 0.06
CA PRO A 9 1.21 22.30 0.97
C PRO A 9 2.38 21.43 1.45
N THR A 10 2.59 21.41 2.76
CA THR A 10 3.63 20.58 3.39
C THR A 10 3.20 19.13 3.24
N SER A 11 3.78 18.43 2.26
CA SER A 11 3.60 16.99 2.12
C SER A 11 4.13 16.31 3.38
N ARG A 12 3.22 15.88 4.27
CA ARG A 12 3.59 15.20 5.50
C ARG A 12 3.79 13.73 5.18
N LEU A 13 5.01 13.25 5.37
CA LEU A 13 5.31 11.83 5.36
C LEU A 13 4.38 11.11 6.32
N HIS A 14 3.85 9.96 5.91
CA HIS A 14 2.97 9.14 6.74
C HIS A 14 3.76 7.91 7.21
N PRO A 15 4.52 8.02 8.33
CA PRO A 15 5.55 7.05 8.68
C PRO A 15 4.99 5.64 8.89
N LEU A 16 3.78 5.52 9.43
CA LEU A 16 3.11 4.23 9.60
C LEU A 16 2.83 3.54 8.26
N SER A 17 2.38 4.31 7.25
CA SER A 17 2.09 3.76 5.92
C SER A 17 3.37 3.36 5.20
N LEU A 18 4.41 4.18 5.35
CA LEU A 18 5.73 3.89 4.80
C LEU A 18 6.33 2.63 5.44
N LEU A 19 6.21 2.48 6.76
CA LEU A 19 6.66 1.29 7.49
C LEU A 19 5.94 0.02 7.00
N ILE A 20 4.62 0.08 6.77
CA ILE A 20 3.87 -1.05 6.19
C ILE A 20 4.39 -1.41 4.80
N ALA A 21 4.63 -0.42 3.93
CA ALA A 21 5.16 -0.67 2.60
C ALA A 21 6.55 -1.32 2.66
N LEU A 22 7.42 -0.83 3.54
CA LEU A 22 8.75 -1.42 3.78
C LEU A 22 8.66 -2.84 4.32
N ALA A 23 7.74 -3.11 5.25
CA ALA A 23 7.54 -4.43 5.82
C ALA A 23 7.08 -5.44 4.75
N ILE A 24 6.14 -5.05 3.89
CA ILE A 24 5.70 -5.90 2.78
C ILE A 24 6.87 -6.16 1.83
N MET A 25 7.60 -5.12 1.42
CA MET A 25 8.77 -5.26 0.55
C MET A 25 9.82 -6.21 1.13
N LEU A 26 10.15 -6.06 2.42
CA LEU A 26 11.09 -6.94 3.12
C LEU A 26 10.57 -8.38 3.19
N ALA A 27 9.31 -8.58 3.55
CA ALA A 27 8.72 -9.91 3.66
C ALA A 27 8.75 -10.65 2.31
N CYS A 28 8.38 -9.98 1.22
CA CYS A 28 8.37 -10.56 -0.12
C CYS A 28 9.79 -10.86 -0.64
N THR A 29 10.78 -10.05 -0.25
CA THR A 29 12.17 -10.21 -0.69
C THR A 29 12.92 -11.28 0.12
N LEU A 30 12.73 -11.29 1.44
CA LEU A 30 13.45 -12.20 2.34
C LEU A 30 12.80 -13.57 2.45
N TYR A 31 11.48 -13.67 2.25
CA TYR A 31 10.75 -14.92 2.43
C TYR A 31 9.71 -15.15 1.31
N PRO A 32 10.18 -15.40 0.06
CA PRO A 32 9.32 -15.69 -1.08
C PRO A 32 8.34 -16.87 -0.91
N PRO A 33 8.58 -17.89 -0.04
CA PRO A 33 7.57 -18.92 0.23
C PRO A 33 6.24 -18.38 0.77
N LEU A 34 6.19 -17.15 1.31
CA LEU A 34 4.92 -16.49 1.67
C LEU A 34 3.95 -16.32 0.50
N MET A 35 4.48 -16.21 -0.72
CA MET A 35 3.71 -16.08 -1.96
C MET A 35 3.63 -17.41 -2.72
N ALA A 36 3.96 -18.53 -2.09
CA ALA A 36 3.87 -19.85 -2.69
C ALA A 36 2.62 -20.59 -2.17
N THR A 37 1.94 -21.27 -3.09
CA THR A 37 0.89 -22.25 -2.78
C THR A 37 1.50 -23.49 -2.09
N PRO A 38 0.68 -24.32 -1.41
CA PRO A 38 1.13 -25.58 -0.83
C PRO A 38 1.79 -26.52 -1.84
N ASP A 39 1.44 -26.39 -3.12
CA ASP A 39 2.00 -27.15 -4.24
C ASP A 39 3.35 -26.60 -4.74
N GLY A 40 3.89 -25.56 -4.09
CA GLY A 40 5.16 -24.92 -4.43
C GLY A 40 5.09 -23.97 -5.64
N GLN A 41 3.90 -23.75 -6.21
CA GLN A 41 3.69 -22.78 -7.30
C GLN A 41 3.53 -21.37 -6.74
N ALA A 42 3.86 -20.36 -7.54
CA ALA A 42 3.60 -18.97 -7.17
C ALA A 42 2.08 -18.72 -7.06
N ASP A 43 1.63 -18.31 -5.89
CA ASP A 43 0.28 -17.81 -5.68
C ASP A 43 0.18 -16.39 -6.26
N HIS A 44 -0.18 -16.32 -7.53
CA HIS A 44 -0.31 -15.06 -8.26
C HIS A 44 -1.36 -14.13 -7.64
N LEU A 45 -2.43 -14.68 -7.05
CA LEU A 45 -3.47 -13.89 -6.41
C LEU A 45 -2.89 -13.20 -5.17
N LEU A 46 -2.24 -13.97 -4.31
CA LEU A 46 -1.63 -13.47 -3.07
C LEU A 46 -0.48 -12.50 -3.37
N ALA A 47 0.34 -12.80 -4.38
CA ALA A 47 1.40 -11.92 -4.82
C ALA A 47 0.86 -10.59 -5.37
N SER A 48 -0.17 -10.63 -6.23
CA SER A 48 -0.79 -9.43 -6.79
C SER A 48 -1.43 -8.56 -5.70
N ALA A 49 -2.08 -9.16 -4.71
CA ALA A 49 -2.66 -8.46 -3.58
C ALA A 49 -1.59 -7.78 -2.70
N LEU A 50 -0.49 -8.47 -2.40
CA LEU A 50 0.63 -7.92 -1.63
C LEU A 50 1.30 -6.75 -2.37
N PHE A 51 1.55 -6.88 -3.67
CA PHE A 51 2.15 -5.79 -4.45
C PHE A 51 1.20 -4.59 -4.59
N ALA A 52 -0.10 -4.82 -4.77
CA ALA A 52 -1.08 -3.74 -4.77
C ALA A 52 -1.12 -3.01 -3.40
N ALA A 53 -1.12 -3.76 -2.30
CA ALA A 53 -1.06 -3.19 -0.95
C ALA A 53 0.24 -2.40 -0.73
N MET A 54 1.39 -2.93 -1.17
CA MET A 54 2.68 -2.24 -1.13
C MET A 54 2.64 -0.91 -1.89
N SER A 55 2.11 -0.89 -3.11
CA SER A 55 1.98 0.34 -3.90
C SER A 55 1.08 1.38 -3.23
N VAL A 56 -0.06 0.97 -2.69
CA VAL A 56 -0.98 1.88 -1.95
C VAL A 56 -0.30 2.47 -0.71
N ALA A 57 0.38 1.61 0.06
CA ALA A 57 1.09 2.02 1.27
C ALA A 57 2.27 2.94 0.98
N PHE A 58 2.99 2.74 -0.13
CA PHE A 58 4.13 3.58 -0.54
C PHE A 58 3.68 4.97 -0.97
N VAL A 59 2.67 5.06 -1.85
CA VAL A 59 2.11 6.34 -2.33
C VAL A 59 1.58 7.18 -1.17
N LYS A 60 0.83 6.56 -0.25
CA LYS A 60 0.37 7.26 0.96
C LYS A 60 1.52 7.57 1.93
N GLY A 61 2.51 6.69 2.04
CA GLY A 61 3.69 6.84 2.89
C GLY A 61 4.54 8.06 2.56
N VAL A 62 4.71 8.35 1.26
CA VAL A 62 5.46 9.54 0.79
C VAL A 62 4.66 10.84 0.86
N GLY A 63 3.42 10.79 1.35
CA GLY A 63 2.53 11.95 1.45
C GLY A 63 1.90 12.37 0.12
N PHE A 64 1.95 11.51 -0.91
CA PHE A 64 1.33 11.82 -2.20
C PHE A 64 -0.20 11.83 -2.06
N VAL A 65 -0.80 12.99 -2.32
CA VAL A 65 -2.25 13.17 -2.37
C VAL A 65 -2.68 13.22 -3.84
N PRO A 66 -3.34 12.18 -4.38
CA PRO A 66 -3.76 12.19 -5.77
C PRO A 66 -4.81 13.29 -6.03
N ARG A 67 -4.63 14.02 -7.15
CA ARG A 67 -5.50 15.14 -7.56
C ARG A 67 -6.90 14.69 -8.01
N MET A 68 -7.02 13.46 -8.52
CA MET A 68 -8.29 12.86 -8.96
C MET A 68 -9.05 12.24 -7.78
N TRP A 69 -10.34 12.58 -7.64
CA TRP A 69 -11.19 12.16 -6.50
C TRP A 69 -11.31 10.63 -6.34
N VAL A 70 -11.37 9.90 -7.47
CA VAL A 70 -11.42 8.43 -7.48
C VAL A 70 -10.17 7.83 -6.82
N TRP A 71 -9.00 8.38 -7.14
CA TRP A 71 -7.71 7.95 -6.56
C TRP A 71 -7.60 8.38 -5.09
N ARG A 72 -8.22 9.49 -4.70
CA ARG A 72 -8.30 9.91 -3.30
C ARG A 72 -9.07 8.91 -2.43
N GLY A 73 -10.08 8.25 -3.00
CA GLY A 73 -10.78 7.12 -2.37
C GLY A 73 -9.87 5.89 -2.22
N VAL A 74 -9.21 5.48 -3.32
CA VAL A 74 -8.35 4.29 -3.36
C VAL A 74 -7.08 4.43 -2.51
N PHE A 75 -6.56 5.62 -2.28
CA PHE A 75 -5.38 5.87 -1.41
C PHE A 75 -5.74 6.42 -0.02
N SER A 76 -6.99 6.25 0.42
CA SER A 76 -7.42 6.61 1.78
C SER A 76 -6.99 5.57 2.82
N GLY A 77 -7.02 5.93 4.12
CA GLY A 77 -6.78 4.96 5.20
C GLY A 77 -7.74 3.78 5.21
N TRP A 78 -8.94 3.98 4.68
CA TRP A 78 -9.96 2.95 4.50
C TRP A 78 -9.52 1.86 3.52
N SER A 79 -8.73 2.18 2.51
CA SER A 79 -8.23 1.21 1.54
C SER A 79 -7.17 0.30 2.13
N CYS A 80 -6.35 0.83 3.04
CA CYS A 80 -5.39 0.02 3.79
C CYS A 80 -6.10 -0.98 4.71
N LEU A 81 -7.17 -0.55 5.38
CA LEU A 81 -8.04 -1.42 6.17
C LEU A 81 -8.75 -2.45 5.30
N ALA A 82 -9.30 -2.04 4.15
CA ALA A 82 -9.97 -2.93 3.21
C ALA A 82 -9.01 -3.96 2.60
N ALA A 83 -7.77 -3.57 2.28
CA ALA A 83 -6.74 -4.47 1.79
C ALA A 83 -6.27 -5.46 2.88
N LEU A 84 -6.09 -5.00 4.12
CA LEU A 84 -5.79 -5.92 5.24
C LEU A 84 -6.96 -6.89 5.51
N ALA A 85 -8.20 -6.41 5.45
CA ALA A 85 -9.38 -7.23 5.61
C ALA A 85 -9.51 -8.28 4.49
N LEU A 86 -9.26 -7.88 3.24
CA LEU A 86 -9.21 -8.80 2.10
C LEU A 86 -8.10 -9.84 2.23
N ALA A 87 -6.90 -9.42 2.65
CA ALA A 87 -5.78 -10.32 2.87
C ALA A 87 -6.08 -11.33 4.01
N GLY A 88 -6.68 -10.87 5.10
CA GLY A 88 -7.14 -11.74 6.19
C GLY A 88 -8.24 -12.71 5.74
N TRP A 89 -9.19 -12.23 4.94
CA TRP A 89 -10.26 -13.05 4.38
C TRP A 89 -9.73 -14.13 3.44
N ALA A 90 -8.82 -13.78 2.53
CA ALA A 90 -8.18 -14.73 1.63
C ALA A 90 -7.37 -15.79 2.39
N LYS A 91 -6.68 -15.40 3.47
CA LYS A 91 -5.94 -16.33 4.33
C LYS A 91 -6.84 -17.22 5.20
N CYS A 92 -8.10 -16.86 5.42
CA CYS A 92 -9.08 -17.73 6.08
C CYS A 92 -9.79 -18.68 5.09
N LEU A 93 -9.68 -18.43 3.78
CA LEU A 93 -10.24 -19.27 2.73
C LEU A 93 -9.28 -20.37 2.25
N HIS A 94 -7.98 -20.20 2.49
CA HIS A 94 -6.93 -21.22 2.33
C HIS A 94 -6.64 -21.88 3.68
#